data_AF-A0A022RVT6-F1
#
_entry.id   AF-A0A022RVT6-F1
#
_cell.length_a   1.000
_cell.length_b   1.000
_cell.length_c   1.000
_cell.angle_alpha   90.00
_cell.angle_beta   90.00
_cell.angle_gamma   90.00
#
_symmetry.space_group_name_H-M   'P 1'
#
loop_
_entity.id
_entity.type
_entity.pdbx_description
1 polymer ?
#
loop_
_entity_poly.entity_id
_entity_poly.type
_entity_poly.pdbx_seq_one_letter_code
_entity_poly.pdbx_strand_id
1 'polypeptide(L)'
;MFQGYPRKFYSFALWPSSQHVQLPPPNTCGSKNGSTVTVSRIQLKDGRHLAYKEYGLPKDNAKHKIVFVHGFDSCRHDASAITALLSTDFFSITLPNEIVESEGLYVVSFGIPGYGESDPKNTRTNTPHN
;
A
#
# COMPACT_ATOMS: atom_id res chain seq x y z
N MET A 1 -36.56 66.06 12.44
CA MET A 1 -36.01 65.09 13.42
C MET A 1 -36.22 63.69 12.84
N PHE A 2 -35.23 63.10 12.19
CA PHE A 2 -35.29 61.70 11.76
C PHE A 2 -34.22 60.94 12.55
N GLN A 3 -34.66 60.09 13.48
CA GLN A 3 -33.80 59.25 14.31
C GLN A 3 -33.14 58.18 13.43
N GLY A 4 -31.80 58.11 13.47
CA GLY A 4 -31.03 57.11 12.75
C GLY A 4 -31.17 55.73 13.38
N TYR A 5 -31.46 54.72 12.57
CA TYR A 5 -31.42 53.32 12.99
C TYR A 5 -29.97 52.82 13.05
N PRO A 6 -29.55 52.07 14.08
CA PRO A 6 -28.20 51.55 14.16
C PRO A 6 -28.00 50.39 13.17
N ARG A 7 -26.99 50.51 12.30
CA ARG A 7 -26.51 49.41 11.44
C ARG A 7 -25.79 48.39 12.32
N LYS A 8 -26.35 47.18 12.45
CA LYS A 8 -25.67 46.06 13.10
C LYS A 8 -24.59 45.52 12.17
N PHE A 9 -23.33 45.66 12.55
CA PHE A 9 -22.22 44.96 11.89
C PHE A 9 -22.12 43.55 12.47
N TYR A 10 -22.27 42.53 11.64
CA TYR A 10 -21.98 41.14 11.97
C TYR A 10 -20.57 40.83 11.49
N SER A 11 -19.65 40.54 12.41
CA SER A 11 -18.33 39.99 12.05
C SER A 11 -18.43 38.47 12.00
N PHE A 12 -17.98 37.86 10.90
CA PHE A 12 -17.79 36.42 10.82
C PHE A 12 -16.48 36.06 11.54
N ALA A 13 -16.56 35.17 12.54
CA ALA A 13 -15.38 34.58 13.16
C ALA A 13 -14.70 33.65 12.16
N LEU A 14 -13.43 33.92 11.84
CA LEU A 14 -12.58 33.01 11.08
C LEU A 14 -12.22 31.80 11.96
N TRP A 15 -12.54 30.60 11.48
CA TRP A 15 -12.13 29.34 12.10
C TRP A 15 -10.60 29.25 12.09
N PRO A 16 -9.93 28.83 13.18
CA PRO A 16 -8.49 28.68 13.18
C PRO A 16 -8.08 27.65 12.12
N SER A 17 -7.21 28.06 11.20
CA SER A 17 -6.62 27.18 10.20
C SER A 17 -6.01 25.97 10.89
N SER A 18 -6.47 24.77 10.55
CA SER A 18 -5.97 23.51 11.12
C SER A 18 -4.44 23.47 11.01
N GLN A 19 -3.77 23.55 12.14
CA GLN A 19 -2.34 23.30 12.23
C GLN A 19 -2.15 21.81 11.87
N HIS A 20 -1.37 21.52 10.83
CA HIS A 20 -1.14 20.16 10.39
C HIS A 20 -0.31 19.44 11.48
N VAL A 21 -0.98 18.73 12.38
CA VAL A 21 -0.32 17.91 13.40
C VAL A 21 0.40 16.79 12.68
N GLN A 22 1.71 16.95 12.49
CA GLN A 22 2.53 15.93 11.88
C GLN A 22 2.73 14.83 12.93
N LEU A 23 2.02 13.70 12.76
CA LEU A 23 2.23 12.54 13.59
C LEU A 23 3.69 12.07 13.45
N PRO A 24 4.31 11.58 14.55
CA PRO A 24 5.62 10.94 14.43
C PRO A 24 5.52 9.79 13.42
N PRO A 25 6.58 9.55 12.62
CA PRO A 25 6.59 8.43 11.68
C PRO A 25 6.25 7.12 12.41
N PRO A 26 5.41 6.26 11.83
CA PRO A 26 5.10 4.97 12.43
C PRO A 26 6.40 4.15 12.62
N ASN A 27 6.45 3.41 13.72
CA ASN A 27 7.57 2.52 14.00
C ASN A 27 7.66 1.42 12.93
N THR A 28 8.87 1.08 12.49
CA THR A 28 9.09 0.02 11.52
C THR A 28 8.71 -1.34 12.10
N CYS A 29 8.09 -2.20 11.29
CA CYS A 29 7.73 -3.56 11.72
C CYS A 29 8.99 -4.33 12.17
N GLY A 30 8.90 -5.02 13.30
CA GLY A 30 10.01 -5.76 13.92
C GLY A 30 10.95 -4.93 14.79
N SER A 31 10.73 -3.61 14.93
CA SER A 31 11.45 -2.79 15.91
C SER A 31 10.88 -2.94 17.33
N LYS A 32 11.63 -2.51 18.35
CA LYS A 32 11.23 -2.65 19.78
C LYS A 32 9.82 -2.14 20.09
N ASN A 33 9.38 -1.08 19.41
CA ASN A 33 8.04 -0.48 19.56
C ASN A 33 7.19 -0.61 18.28
N GLY A 34 7.63 -1.41 17.31
CA GLY A 34 6.94 -1.65 16.05
C GLY A 34 6.00 -2.84 16.15
N SER A 35 5.10 -2.96 15.18
CA SER A 35 4.29 -4.16 15.02
C SER A 35 5.18 -5.38 14.74
N THR A 36 4.77 -6.54 15.23
CA THR A 36 5.43 -7.82 14.93
C THR A 36 5.34 -8.10 13.43
N VAL A 37 6.42 -8.64 12.86
CA VAL A 37 6.40 -9.12 11.47
C VAL A 37 5.61 -10.41 11.40
N THR A 38 4.55 -10.43 10.61
CA THR A 38 3.68 -11.62 10.42
C THR A 38 3.74 -12.18 9.00
N VAL A 39 4.34 -11.46 8.05
CA VAL A 39 4.41 -11.88 6.64
C VAL A 39 5.81 -11.90 6.09
N SER A 40 5.98 -12.59 4.95
CA SER A 40 7.24 -12.64 4.21
C SER A 40 7.64 -11.25 3.72
N ARG A 41 8.92 -10.92 3.91
CA ARG A 41 9.50 -9.62 3.53
C ARG A 41 10.82 -9.82 2.81
N ILE A 42 11.07 -8.98 1.81
CA ILE A 42 12.36 -8.93 1.11
C ILE A 42 13.13 -7.69 1.55
N GLN A 43 14.39 -7.88 1.95
CA GLN A 43 15.28 -6.76 2.25
C GLN A 43 15.83 -6.16 0.95
N LEU A 44 15.68 -4.85 0.81
CA LEU A 44 16.23 -4.05 -0.27
C LEU A 44 17.68 -3.65 0.05
N LYS A 45 18.40 -3.20 -0.97
CA LYS A 45 19.80 -2.76 -0.85
C LYS A 45 20.00 -1.60 0.14
N ASP A 46 18.97 -0.78 0.34
CA ASP A 46 18.98 0.35 1.29
C ASP A 46 18.56 -0.07 2.72
N GLY A 47 18.44 -1.37 2.98
CA GLY A 47 18.10 -1.95 4.29
C GLY A 47 16.60 -1.98 4.60
N ARG A 48 15.76 -1.36 3.77
CA ARG A 48 14.30 -1.41 3.92
C ARG A 48 13.75 -2.77 3.55
N HIS A 49 12.60 -3.13 4.09
CA HIS A 49 11.91 -4.38 3.83
C HIS A 49 10.58 -4.13 3.14
N LEU A 50 10.29 -4.85 2.04
CA LEU A 50 8.97 -4.84 1.42
C LEU A 50 8.25 -6.15 1.72
N ALA A 51 7.00 -6.07 2.18
CA ALA A 51 6.15 -7.23 2.31
C ALA A 51 5.78 -7.77 0.93
N TYR A 52 5.79 -9.08 0.76
CA TYR A 52 5.42 -9.72 -0.50
C TYR A 52 4.58 -10.97 -0.28
N LYS A 53 3.94 -11.43 -1.33
CA LYS A 53 3.21 -12.69 -1.37
C LYS A 53 3.45 -13.40 -2.69
N GLU A 54 3.67 -14.70 -2.60
CA GLU A 54 3.91 -15.59 -3.73
C GLU A 54 2.68 -16.47 -3.98
N TYR A 55 2.49 -16.84 -5.23
CA TYR A 55 1.43 -17.70 -5.74
C TYR A 55 1.99 -18.65 -6.79
N GLY A 56 1.42 -19.85 -6.87
CA GLY A 56 1.83 -20.88 -7.81
C GLY A 56 3.03 -21.68 -7.34
N LEU A 57 3.83 -22.16 -8.29
CA LEU A 57 4.99 -23.00 -8.01
C LEU A 57 6.12 -22.22 -7.33
N PRO A 58 6.99 -22.90 -6.56
CA PRO A 58 8.24 -22.31 -6.10
C PRO A 58 9.05 -21.75 -7.27
N LYS A 59 9.70 -20.60 -7.05
CA LYS A 59 10.47 -19.87 -8.06
C LYS A 59 11.49 -20.74 -8.83
N ASP A 60 12.07 -21.73 -8.17
CA ASP A 60 13.10 -22.58 -8.77
C ASP A 60 12.53 -23.66 -9.70
N ASN A 61 11.25 -24.00 -9.54
CA ASN A 61 10.55 -25.03 -10.31
C ASN A 61 9.63 -24.44 -11.39
N ALA A 62 9.42 -23.12 -11.38
CA ALA A 62 8.53 -22.45 -12.31
C ALA A 62 9.18 -22.20 -13.68
N LYS A 63 8.43 -22.53 -14.74
CA LYS A 63 8.75 -22.24 -16.14
C LYS A 63 8.65 -20.73 -16.45
N HIS A 64 7.67 -20.06 -15.88
CA HIS A 64 7.43 -18.63 -16.07
C HIS A 64 7.40 -17.90 -14.73
N LYS A 65 8.01 -16.71 -14.68
CA LYS A 65 8.14 -15.89 -13.47
C LYS A 65 7.54 -14.52 -13.71
N ILE A 66 6.51 -14.18 -12.96
CA ILE A 66 5.72 -12.97 -13.12
C ILE A 66 5.84 -12.14 -11.85
N VAL A 67 6.20 -10.86 -12.02
CA VAL A 67 6.11 -9.86 -10.96
C VAL A 67 4.83 -9.06 -11.19
N PHE A 68 3.88 -9.18 -10.28
CA PHE A 68 2.66 -8.39 -10.33
C PHE A 68 2.88 -7.05 -9.62
N VAL A 69 2.75 -5.97 -10.38
CA VAL A 69 2.76 -4.60 -9.85
C VAL A 69 1.32 -4.13 -9.77
N HIS A 70 0.86 -3.92 -8.54
CA HIS A 70 -0.53 -3.58 -8.28
C HIS A 70 -0.78 -2.06 -8.36
N GLY A 71 -2.03 -1.69 -8.62
CA GLY A 71 -2.45 -0.30 -8.81
C GLY A 71 -2.70 0.47 -7.50
N PHE A 72 -3.25 1.68 -7.65
CA PHE A 72 -3.73 2.50 -6.54
C PHE A 72 -4.87 1.78 -5.78
N ASP A 73 -4.88 1.88 -4.45
CA ASP A 73 -5.81 1.20 -3.53
C ASP A 73 -5.76 -0.34 -3.51
N SER A 74 -4.75 -0.92 -4.17
CA SER A 74 -4.54 -2.37 -4.23
C SER A 74 -3.45 -2.81 -3.25
N CYS A 75 -3.23 -4.12 -3.09
CA CYS A 75 -2.19 -4.64 -2.20
C CYS A 75 -1.52 -5.91 -2.72
N ARG A 76 -0.55 -6.43 -1.94
CA ARG A 76 0.16 -7.69 -2.24
C ARG A 76 -0.78 -8.90 -2.44
N HIS A 77 -2.02 -8.82 -1.95
CA HIS A 77 -2.98 -9.92 -2.06
C HIS A 77 -3.65 -10.00 -3.44
N ASP A 78 -3.72 -8.90 -4.17
CA ASP A 78 -4.58 -8.79 -5.37
C ASP A 78 -4.09 -9.63 -6.55
N ALA A 79 -2.83 -10.09 -6.52
CA ALA A 79 -2.35 -11.10 -7.47
C ALA A 79 -3.16 -12.42 -7.42
N SER A 80 -3.86 -12.72 -6.34
CA SER A 80 -4.75 -13.89 -6.28
C SER A 80 -5.93 -13.77 -7.26
N ALA A 81 -6.41 -12.55 -7.51
CA ALA A 81 -7.45 -12.33 -8.50
C ALA A 81 -6.92 -12.61 -9.92
N ILE A 82 -5.67 -12.27 -10.20
CA ILE A 82 -5.05 -12.55 -11.50
C ILE A 82 -4.91 -14.05 -11.72
N THR A 83 -4.49 -14.82 -10.71
CA THR A 83 -4.43 -16.28 -10.83
C THR A 83 -5.81 -16.89 -11.10
N ALA A 84 -6.89 -16.28 -10.61
CA ALA A 84 -8.26 -16.69 -10.92
C ALA A 84 -8.69 -16.33 -12.35
N LEU A 85 -8.28 -15.16 -12.86
CA LEU A 85 -8.61 -14.69 -14.21
C LEU A 85 -7.86 -15.42 -15.33
N LEU A 86 -6.80 -16.16 -15.01
CA LEU A 86 -6.10 -17.03 -15.98
C LEU A 86 -6.90 -18.31 -16.30
N SER A 87 -7.94 -18.62 -15.52
CA SER A 87 -8.87 -19.69 -15.87
C SER A 87 -9.64 -19.29 -17.12
N THR A 88 -9.52 -20.10 -18.18
CA THR A 88 -10.23 -19.89 -19.46
C THR A 88 -11.73 -20.11 -19.33
N ASP A 89 -12.18 -20.71 -18.24
CA ASP A 89 -13.59 -20.91 -17.94
C ASP A 89 -14.01 -19.95 -16.83
N PHE A 90 -14.84 -18.96 -17.20
CA PHE A 90 -15.42 -17.97 -16.29
C PHE A 90 -16.25 -18.60 -15.16
N PHE A 91 -16.76 -19.83 -15.36
CA PHE A 91 -17.50 -20.58 -14.36
C PHE A 91 -16.61 -21.45 -13.47
N SER A 92 -15.37 -21.72 -13.91
CA SER A 92 -14.38 -22.48 -13.14
C SER A 92 -13.51 -21.54 -12.30
N ILE A 93 -14.12 -20.95 -11.28
CA ILE A 93 -13.44 -20.19 -10.21
C ILE A 93 -12.65 -21.12 -9.26
N THR A 94 -12.85 -22.43 -9.39
CA THR A 94 -12.52 -23.38 -8.33
C THR A 94 -11.04 -23.73 -8.24
N LEU A 95 -10.25 -23.67 -9.31
CA LEU A 95 -8.86 -24.18 -9.28
C LEU A 95 -7.82 -23.26 -9.95
N PRO A 96 -7.70 -21.98 -9.53
CA PRO A 96 -6.61 -21.11 -9.98
C PRO A 96 -5.23 -21.72 -9.76
N ASN A 97 -5.06 -22.52 -8.70
CA ASN A 97 -3.79 -23.17 -8.42
C ASN A 97 -3.45 -24.27 -9.43
N GLU A 98 -4.44 -25.00 -9.97
CA GLU A 98 -4.18 -26.11 -10.91
C GLU A 98 -3.63 -25.60 -12.24
N ILE A 99 -4.23 -24.54 -12.81
CA ILE A 99 -3.77 -23.95 -14.07
C ILE A 99 -2.41 -23.26 -13.88
N VAL A 100 -2.24 -22.56 -12.75
CA VAL A 100 -0.98 -21.90 -12.41
C VAL A 100 0.14 -22.93 -12.25
N GLU A 101 -0.15 -24.09 -11.64
CA GLU A 101 0.82 -25.18 -11.51
C GLU A 101 1.06 -25.91 -12.85
N SER A 102 0.02 -26.19 -13.63
CA SER A 102 0.15 -26.90 -14.92
C SER A 102 0.93 -26.09 -15.96
N GLU A 103 0.73 -24.77 -15.99
CA GLU A 103 1.48 -23.86 -16.85
C GLU A 103 2.85 -23.49 -16.27
N GLY A 104 3.16 -23.96 -15.05
CA GLY A 104 4.44 -23.75 -14.39
C GLY A 104 4.69 -22.28 -14.05
N LEU A 105 3.67 -21.57 -13.57
CA LEU A 105 3.73 -20.16 -13.23
C LEU A 105 4.18 -19.95 -11.77
N TYR A 106 5.06 -18.99 -11.59
CA TYR A 106 5.37 -18.35 -10.31
C TYR A 106 4.95 -16.89 -10.41
N VAL A 107 4.10 -16.44 -9.49
CA VAL A 107 3.64 -15.04 -9.41
C VAL A 107 4.01 -14.47 -8.06
N VAL A 108 4.67 -13.32 -8.04
CA VAL A 108 4.98 -12.58 -6.80
C VAL A 108 4.41 -11.18 -6.87
N SER A 109 3.81 -10.73 -5.76
CA SER A 109 3.27 -9.39 -5.59
C SER A 109 3.84 -8.73 -4.33
N PHE A 110 4.17 -7.45 -4.41
CA PHE A 110 4.80 -6.68 -3.34
C PHE A 110 3.85 -5.60 -2.84
N GLY A 111 3.93 -5.24 -1.55
CA GLY A 111 3.20 -4.10 -1.00
C GLY A 111 3.87 -2.76 -1.36
N ILE A 112 3.05 -1.70 -1.40
CA ILE A 112 3.52 -0.32 -1.55
C ILE A 112 4.40 0.06 -0.33
N PRO A 113 5.53 0.77 -0.53
CA PRO A 113 6.32 1.29 0.57
C PRO A 113 5.48 2.07 1.58
N GLY A 114 5.60 1.75 2.87
CA GLY A 114 4.87 2.41 3.94
C GLY A 114 3.44 1.90 4.17
N TYR A 115 3.00 0.88 3.43
CA TYR A 115 1.70 0.24 3.63
C TYR A 115 1.85 -1.19 4.20
N GLY A 116 0.97 -1.54 5.15
CA GLY A 116 1.02 -2.82 5.84
C GLY A 116 2.38 -3.04 6.54
N GLU A 117 3.05 -4.14 6.22
CA GLU A 117 4.37 -4.48 6.78
C GLU A 117 5.54 -4.06 5.87
N SER A 118 5.32 -3.17 4.90
CA SER A 118 6.39 -2.64 4.04
C SER A 118 6.97 -1.36 4.64
N ASP A 119 8.30 -1.29 4.73
CA ASP A 119 9.00 -0.12 5.25
C ASP A 119 8.75 1.10 4.34
N PRO A 120 8.52 2.29 4.92
CA PRO A 120 8.33 3.51 4.16
C PRO A 120 9.60 3.84 3.37
N LYS A 121 9.42 4.33 2.14
CA LYS A 121 10.52 4.96 1.41
C LYS A 121 10.78 6.33 2.04
N ASN A 122 12.03 6.61 2.35
CA ASN A 122 12.46 7.92 2.82
C ASN A 122 12.38 8.96 1.68
N THR A 123 11.19 9.47 1.39
CA THR A 123 11.08 10.72 0.64
C THR A 123 11.44 11.86 1.59
N ARG A 124 12.73 12.18 1.69
CA ARG A 124 13.17 13.40 2.39
C ARG A 124 13.41 14.48 1.33
N THR A 125 12.50 15.46 1.25
CA THR A 125 12.75 16.89 1.47
C THR A 125 11.45 17.70 1.34
N ASN A 126 10.83 18.07 2.46
CA ASN A 126 10.26 19.42 2.63
C ASN A 126 11.25 20.24 3.48
N THR A 127 12.52 20.25 3.09
CA THR A 127 13.42 21.33 3.50
C THR A 127 13.22 22.44 2.47
N PRO A 128 12.79 23.65 2.87
CA PRO A 128 12.84 24.77 1.95
C PRO A 128 14.31 24.95 1.56
N HIS A 129 14.61 24.84 0.28
CA HIS A 129 15.86 25.35 -0.25
C HIS A 129 15.76 26.87 -0.26
N ASN A 130 16.47 27.47 0.70
CA ASN A 130 16.79 28.89 0.88
C ASN A 130 15.64 29.90 0.81
#